data_AF-A0A2E7K154-F1
#
_entry.id   AF-A0A2E7K154-F1
#
_cell.length_a   1.000
_cell.length_b   1.000
_cell.length_c   1.000
_cell.angle_alpha   90.00
_cell.angle_beta   90.00
_cell.angle_gamma   90.00
#
_symmetry.space_group_name_H-M   'P 1'
#
loop_
_entity.id
_entity.type
_entity.pdbx_description
1 polymer ?
#
loop_
_entity_poly.entity_id
_entity_poly.type
_entity_poly.pdbx_seq_one_letter_code
_entity_poly.pdbx_strand_id
1 'polypeptide(L)'
;MKKWTVTDVADRFEEAACTLKRLPPVKVQGYFNAWPEIVRTVMEQLQADRLPMRLGPPAPDAISRMEETIQWIFWLDDEDERRLIWLRAARVPWRPICWRLGCGRTKAWQMWTYALLKVVTRLNAKQGGR
;
A
#
# COMPACT_ATOMS: atom_id res chain seq x y z
N MET A 1 -19.59 1.72 18.27
CA MET A 1 -18.30 2.32 17.80
C MET A 1 -17.27 1.22 17.72
N LYS A 2 -16.66 0.98 16.54
CA LYS A 2 -15.59 -0.02 16.41
C LYS A 2 -14.32 0.56 17.04
N LYS A 3 -13.76 -0.10 18.06
CA LYS A 3 -12.44 0.26 18.60
C LYS A 3 -11.39 -0.26 17.62
N TRP A 4 -10.45 0.60 17.23
CA TRP A 4 -9.34 0.21 16.39
C TRP A 4 -8.32 -0.59 17.19
N THR A 5 -7.89 -1.72 16.63
CA THR A 5 -6.79 -2.53 17.17
C THR A 5 -5.52 -2.32 16.35
N VAL A 6 -4.36 -2.69 16.92
CA VAL A 6 -3.07 -2.63 16.21
C VAL A 6 -3.09 -3.49 14.94
N THR A 7 -3.74 -4.66 15.00
CA THR A 7 -3.91 -5.55 13.86
C THR A 7 -4.81 -4.95 12.78
N ASP A 8 -5.95 -4.34 13.14
CA ASP A 8 -6.82 -3.65 12.16
C ASP A 8 -6.05 -2.55 11.41
N VAL A 9 -5.23 -1.76 12.12
CA VAL A 9 -4.44 -0.68 11.50
C VAL A 9 -3.34 -1.25 10.62
N ALA A 10 -2.67 -2.34 11.04
CA ALA A 10 -1.67 -3.01 10.22
C ALA A 10 -2.28 -3.56 8.91
N ASP A 11 -3.44 -4.20 9.00
CA ASP A 11 -4.17 -4.73 7.84
C ASP A 11 -4.59 -3.61 6.89
N ARG A 12 -4.97 -2.44 7.43
CA ARG A 12 -5.28 -1.26 6.63
C ARG A 12 -4.09 -0.71 5.87
N PHE A 13 -2.92 -0.63 6.50
CA PHE A 13 -1.70 -0.24 5.78
C PHE A 13 -1.31 -1.26 4.71
N GLU A 14 -1.52 -2.55 4.96
CA GLU A 14 -1.27 -3.60 3.98
C GLU A 14 -2.22 -3.52 2.78
N GLU A 15 -3.51 -3.31 3.01
CA GLU A 15 -4.51 -3.06 1.97
C GLU A 15 -4.14 -1.83 1.12
N ALA A 16 -3.72 -0.74 1.78
CA ALA A 16 -3.28 0.47 1.12
C ALA A 16 -2.04 0.23 0.25
N ALA A 17 -1.03 -0.48 0.75
CA ALA A 17 0.16 -0.83 0.00
C ALA A 17 -0.14 -1.72 -1.21
N CYS A 18 -1.10 -2.65 -1.08
CA CYS A 18 -1.57 -3.48 -2.18
C CYS A 18 -2.28 -2.64 -3.26
N THR A 19 -3.12 -1.70 -2.82
CA THR A 19 -3.86 -0.77 -3.70
C THR A 19 -2.89 0.13 -4.47
N LEU A 20 -1.89 0.72 -3.79
CA LEU A 20 -0.84 1.53 -4.42
C LEU A 20 -0.09 0.78 -5.52
N LYS A 21 0.24 -0.51 -5.30
CA LYS A 21 0.92 -1.35 -6.32
C LYS A 21 0.06 -1.60 -7.57
N ARG A 22 -1.27 -1.50 -7.44
CA ARG A 22 -2.22 -1.72 -8.54
C ARG A 22 -2.60 -0.45 -9.29
N LEU A 23 -2.28 0.72 -8.75
CA LEU A 23 -2.54 1.98 -9.44
C LEU A 23 -1.71 2.03 -10.74
N PRO A 24 -2.29 2.56 -11.83
CA PRO A 24 -1.53 2.77 -13.04
C PRO A 24 -0.34 3.70 -12.72
N PRO A 25 0.87 3.37 -13.17
CA PRO A 25 2.01 4.26 -12.97
C PRO A 25 1.72 5.61 -13.64
N VAL A 26 2.03 6.70 -12.95
CA VAL A 26 2.01 8.04 -13.56
C VAL A 26 3.07 8.06 -14.64
N LYS A 27 2.65 7.98 -15.90
CA LYS A 27 3.51 8.08 -17.07
C LYS A 27 3.22 9.39 -17.78
N VAL A 28 4.27 10.05 -18.26
CA VAL A 28 4.13 11.11 -19.27
C VAL A 28 3.39 10.50 -20.46
N GLN A 29 2.43 11.21 -21.02
CA GLN A 29 1.67 10.77 -22.20
C GLN A 29 2.66 10.28 -23.26
N GLY A 30 2.62 8.97 -23.54
CA GLY A 30 3.56 8.33 -24.48
C GLY A 30 3.21 8.65 -25.93
N TYR A 31 3.90 7.98 -26.85
CA TYR A 31 3.54 8.02 -28.28
C TYR A 31 2.15 7.41 -28.47
N PHE A 32 1.23 8.21 -29.02
CA PHE A 32 -0.05 7.72 -29.48
C PHE A 32 0.12 7.11 -30.88
N ASN A 33 -0.42 5.92 -31.10
CA ASN A 33 -0.41 5.29 -32.41
C ASN A 33 -1.68 5.72 -33.18
N ALA A 34 -1.53 6.38 -34.31
CA ALA A 34 -2.65 6.79 -35.19
C ALA A 34 -3.07 5.70 -36.18
N TRP A 35 -2.41 4.54 -36.18
CA TRP A 35 -2.80 3.42 -37.02
C TRP A 35 -4.16 2.86 -36.58
N PRO A 36 -5.00 2.40 -37.53
CA PRO A 36 -6.25 1.72 -37.21
C PRO A 36 -6.03 0.50 -36.31
N GLU A 37 -7.04 0.14 -35.52
CA GLU A 37 -7.00 -1.07 -34.72
C GLU A 37 -6.81 -2.29 -35.62
N ILE A 38 -5.76 -3.08 -35.35
CA ILE A 38 -5.45 -4.28 -36.13
C ILE A 38 -6.49 -5.36 -35.80
N VAL A 39 -7.42 -5.59 -36.73
CA VAL A 39 -8.41 -6.67 -36.60
C VAL A 39 -7.70 -8.01 -36.79
N ARG A 40 -7.52 -8.75 -35.70
CA ARG A 40 -6.90 -10.09 -35.71
C ARG A 40 -7.94 -11.19 -35.86
N THR A 41 -7.62 -12.19 -36.66
CA THR A 41 -8.45 -13.39 -36.87
C THR A 41 -8.48 -14.24 -35.60
N VAL A 42 -9.54 -15.03 -35.40
CA VAL A 42 -9.69 -15.93 -34.23
C VAL A 42 -8.48 -16.86 -34.06
N MET A 43 -7.95 -17.41 -35.15
CA MET A 43 -6.75 -18.26 -35.12
C MET A 43 -5.50 -17.52 -34.63
N GLU A 44 -5.33 -16.26 -35.01
CA GLU A 44 -4.20 -15.43 -34.59
C GLU A 44 -4.31 -15.04 -33.11
N GLN A 45 -5.52 -14.81 -32.60
CA GLN A 45 -5.75 -14.55 -31.17
C GLN A 45 -5.46 -15.79 -30.31
N LEU A 46 -5.81 -16.99 -30.79
CA LEU A 46 -5.52 -18.25 -30.12
C LEU A 46 -4.02 -18.60 -30.13
N GLN A 47 -3.30 -18.20 -31.18
CA GLN A 47 -1.85 -18.35 -31.31
C GLN A 47 -1.07 -17.26 -30.58
N ALA A 48 -1.72 -16.19 -30.11
CA ALA A 48 -1.06 -15.11 -29.40
C ALA A 48 -0.55 -15.57 -28.03
N ASP A 49 0.62 -15.06 -27.64
CA ASP A 49 1.15 -15.28 -26.29
C ASP A 49 0.17 -14.79 -25.23
N ARG A 50 -0.11 -15.64 -24.24
CA ARG A 50 -0.97 -15.27 -23.12
C ARG A 50 -0.30 -14.15 -22.34
N LEU A 51 -0.90 -12.96 -22.40
CA LEU A 51 -0.49 -11.84 -21.57
C LEU A 51 -0.55 -12.25 -20.09
N PRO A 52 0.40 -11.81 -19.26
CA PRO A 52 0.36 -12.08 -17.83
C PRO A 52 -0.96 -11.56 -17.26
N MET A 53 -1.68 -12.40 -16.52
CA MET A 53 -2.92 -12.02 -15.83
C MET A 53 -2.61 -10.88 -14.86
N ARG A 54 -3.01 -9.66 -15.22
CA ARG A 54 -2.94 -8.50 -14.32
C ARG A 54 -4.22 -8.44 -13.52
N LEU A 55 -4.09 -8.29 -12.20
CA LEU A 55 -5.21 -7.83 -11.39
C LEU A 55 -5.66 -6.47 -11.95
N GLY A 56 -6.94 -6.33 -12.25
CA GLY A 56 -7.49 -5.08 -12.78
C GLY A 56 -7.31 -3.90 -11.81
N PRO A 57 -7.71 -2.69 -12.22
CA PRO A 57 -7.67 -1.51 -11.34
C PRO A 57 -8.34 -1.79 -9.99
N PRO A 58 -7.87 -1.19 -8.89
CA PRO A 58 -8.51 -1.34 -7.59
C PRO A 58 -9.92 -0.74 -7.59
N ALA A 59 -10.79 -1.24 -6.71
CA ALA A 59 -12.14 -0.70 -6.55
C ALA A 59 -12.06 0.76 -6.03
N PRO A 60 -13.00 1.66 -6.43
CA PRO A 60 -12.99 3.06 -5.99
C PRO A 60 -12.98 3.21 -4.46
N ASP A 61 -13.77 2.39 -3.77
CA ASP A 61 -13.81 2.37 -2.30
C ASP A 61 -12.46 1.98 -1.67
N ALA A 62 -11.69 1.08 -2.30
CA ALA A 62 -10.35 0.74 -1.85
C ALA A 62 -9.37 1.92 -2.02
N ILE A 63 -9.56 2.75 -3.06
CA ILE A 63 -8.77 3.97 -3.28
C ILE A 63 -9.07 4.99 -2.18
N SER A 64 -10.34 5.27 -1.89
CA SER A 64 -10.71 6.21 -0.81
C SER A 64 -10.19 5.76 0.56
N ARG A 65 -10.29 4.46 0.86
CA ARG A 65 -9.75 3.87 2.10
C ARG A 65 -8.22 3.97 2.15
N MET A 66 -7.54 3.75 1.03
CA MET A 66 -6.09 3.95 0.91
C MET A 66 -5.70 5.42 1.14
N GLU A 67 -6.40 6.38 0.53
CA GLU A 67 -6.13 7.81 0.72
C GLU A 67 -6.27 8.23 2.19
N GLU A 68 -7.29 7.73 2.89
CA GLU A 68 -7.44 7.94 4.32
C GLU A 68 -6.24 7.40 5.12
N THR A 69 -5.80 6.16 4.82
CA THR A 69 -4.65 5.56 5.54
C THR A 69 -3.34 6.29 5.29
N ILE A 70 -3.15 6.88 4.11
CA ILE A 70 -1.96 7.67 3.79
C ILE A 70 -1.89 8.90 4.71
N GLN A 71 -3.04 9.48 5.09
CA GLN A 71 -3.05 10.65 5.98
C GLN A 71 -2.60 10.32 7.40
N TRP A 72 -2.76 9.07 7.86
CA TRP A 72 -2.38 8.68 9.22
C TRP A 72 -0.86 8.77 9.46
N ILE A 73 -0.06 8.77 8.40
CA ILE A 73 1.40 8.87 8.46
C ILE A 73 1.86 10.21 9.01
N PHE A 74 1.08 11.26 8.79
CA PHE A 74 1.40 12.59 9.29
C PHE A 74 1.27 12.69 10.82
N TRP A 75 0.69 11.70 11.50
CA TRP A 75 0.65 11.65 12.97
C TRP A 75 1.91 11.06 13.59
N LEU A 76 2.80 10.48 12.78
CA LEU A 76 4.10 9.97 13.22
C LEU A 76 5.12 11.06 13.02
N ASP A 77 5.79 11.51 14.08
CA ASP A 77 6.79 12.59 13.98
C ASP A 77 8.11 12.09 13.36
N ASP A 78 8.48 10.85 13.65
CA ASP A 78 9.75 10.25 13.24
C ASP A 78 9.72 9.70 11.81
N GLU A 79 10.65 10.12 10.96
CA GLU A 79 10.73 9.65 9.57
C GLU A 79 10.98 8.14 9.47
N ASP A 80 11.81 7.59 10.36
CA ASP A 80 12.13 6.16 10.39
C ASP A 80 10.90 5.30 10.72
N GLU A 81 10.02 5.76 11.61
CA GLU A 81 8.77 5.07 11.92
C GLU A 81 7.83 5.04 10.70
N ARG A 82 7.73 6.16 9.97
CA ARG A 82 6.94 6.26 8.73
C ARG A 82 7.44 5.28 7.68
N ARG A 83 8.76 5.26 7.44
CA ARG A 83 9.39 4.34 6.49
C ARG A 83 9.20 2.89 6.91
N LEU A 84 9.35 2.59 8.20
CA LEU A 84 9.20 1.25 8.76
C LEU A 84 7.80 0.67 8.55
N ILE A 85 6.74 1.45 8.80
CA ILE A 85 5.36 1.01 8.58
C ILE A 85 5.13 0.61 7.12
N TRP A 86 5.56 1.44 6.18
CA TRP A 86 5.40 1.15 4.75
C TRP A 86 6.21 -0.05 4.27
N LEU A 87 7.46 -0.19 4.72
CA LEU A 87 8.26 -1.36 4.41
C LEU A 87 7.58 -2.64 4.93
N ARG A 88 7.00 -2.57 6.13
CA ARG A 88 6.29 -3.71 6.70
C ARG A 88 4.99 -4.01 5.96
N ALA A 89 4.21 -2.99 5.58
CA ALA A 89 3.00 -3.10 4.78
C ALA A 89 3.27 -3.66 3.37
N ALA A 90 4.42 -3.32 2.79
CA ALA A 90 4.88 -3.88 1.52
C ALA A 90 5.36 -5.35 1.63
N ARG A 91 5.26 -5.97 2.81
CA ARG A 91 5.72 -7.33 3.17
C ARG A 91 7.23 -7.54 3.00
N VAL A 92 8.03 -6.50 3.24
CA VAL A 92 9.50 -6.60 3.22
C VAL A 92 9.98 -7.41 4.44
N PRO A 93 10.93 -8.36 4.30
CA PRO A 93 11.48 -9.11 5.41
C PRO A 93 12.19 -8.21 6.44
N TRP A 94 12.27 -8.63 7.71
CA TRP A 94 12.90 -7.85 8.77
C TRP A 94 14.39 -7.56 8.55
N ARG A 95 15.14 -8.50 7.96
CA ARG A 95 16.59 -8.38 7.76
C ARG A 95 16.99 -7.11 6.97
N PRO A 96 16.46 -6.85 5.75
CA PRO A 96 16.77 -5.61 5.03
C PRO A 96 16.26 -4.35 5.72
N ILE A 97 15.15 -4.42 6.46
CA ILE A 97 14.63 -3.29 7.24
C ILE A 97 15.63 -2.90 8.35
N CYS A 98 16.10 -3.89 9.11
CA CYS A 98 17.08 -3.70 10.17
C CYS A 98 18.39 -3.10 9.64
N TRP A 99 18.84 -3.54 8.46
CA TRP A 99 20.04 -3.01 7.81
C TRP A 99 19.89 -1.54 7.41
N ARG A 100 18.71 -1.15 6.89
CA ARG A 100 18.44 0.25 6.51
C ARG A 100 18.33 1.18 7.72
N LEU A 101 17.71 0.71 8.81
CA LEU A 101 17.50 1.48 10.03
C LEU A 101 18.70 1.43 11.01
N GLY A 102 19.70 0.58 10.76
CA GLY A 102 20.84 0.40 11.67
C GLY A 102 20.45 -0.16 13.05
N CYS A 103 19.34 -0.88 13.15
CA CYS A 103 18.79 -1.36 14.43
C CYS A 103 18.64 -2.89 14.46
N GLY A 104 18.70 -3.48 15.66
CA GLY A 104 18.42 -4.91 15.86
C GLY A 104 16.94 -5.27 15.62
N ARG A 105 16.67 -6.55 15.34
CA ARG A 105 15.32 -7.05 15.00
C ARG A 105 14.27 -6.76 16.08
N THR A 106 14.59 -6.96 17.35
CA THR A 106 13.66 -6.72 18.47
C THR A 106 13.30 -5.25 18.58
N LYS A 107 14.29 -4.35 18.44
CA LYS A 107 14.08 -2.90 18.43
C LYS A 107 13.21 -2.47 17.26
N ALA A 108 13.48 -2.97 16.06
CA ALA A 108 12.66 -2.69 14.87
C ALA A 108 11.19 -3.13 15.08
N TRP A 109 10.97 -4.30 15.68
CA TRP A 109 9.62 -4.79 15.97
C TRP A 109 8.90 -3.94 17.03
N GLN A 110 9.61 -3.53 18.08
CA GLN A 110 9.07 -2.63 19.11
C GLN A 110 8.72 -1.26 18.53
N MET A 111 9.60 -0.66 17.72
CA MET A 111 9.36 0.60 17.03
C MET A 111 8.12 0.51 16.12
N TRP A 112 7.99 -0.58 15.35
CA TRP A 112 6.82 -0.80 14.50
C TRP A 112 5.52 -0.90 15.33
N THR A 113 5.55 -1.64 16.44
CA THR A 113 4.39 -1.81 17.33
C THR A 113 4.00 -0.47 17.97
N TYR A 114 4.99 0.31 18.42
CA TYR A 114 4.77 1.62 19.01
C TYR A 114 4.20 2.62 18.00
N ALA A 115 4.72 2.64 16.76
CA ALA A 115 4.22 3.47 15.68
C ALA A 115 2.75 3.16 15.38
N LEU A 116 2.37 1.88 15.30
CA LEU A 116 0.96 1.49 15.13
C LEU A 116 0.10 1.89 16.33
N LEU A 117 0.60 1.76 17.55
CA LEU A 117 -0.10 2.19 18.76
C LEU A 117 -0.38 3.70 18.75
N LYS A 118 0.58 4.54 18.31
CA LYS A 118 0.36 5.99 18.14
C LYS A 118 -0.81 6.28 17.19
N VAL A 119 -0.92 5.55 16.09
CA VAL A 119 -2.02 5.69 15.13
C VAL A 119 -3.35 5.24 15.75
N VAL A 120 -3.36 4.09 16.42
CA VAL A 120 -4.56 3.54 17.09
C VAL A 120 -5.10 4.49 18.16
N THR A 121 -4.23 5.07 19.00
CA THR A 121 -4.66 5.99 20.06
C THR A 121 -5.30 7.26 19.48
N ARG A 122 -4.74 7.81 18.40
CA ARG A 122 -5.30 8.96 17.69
C ARG A 122 -6.65 8.64 17.04
N LEU A 123 -6.78 7.48 16.39
CA LEU A 123 -8.04 7.04 15.78
C LEU A 123 -9.14 6.84 16.83
N ASN A 124 -8.82 6.17 17.94
CA ASN A 124 -9.77 5.94 19.02
C ASN A 124 -10.16 7.25 19.73
N ALA A 125 -9.24 8.20 19.90
CA ALA A 125 -9.54 9.53 20.43
C ALA A 125 -10.48 10.31 19.51
N LYS A 126 -10.23 10.31 18.19
CA LYS A 126 -11.12 10.94 17.20
C LYS A 126 -12.52 10.33 17.21
N GLN A 127 -12.63 9.03 17.48
CA GLN A 127 -13.90 8.31 17.52
C GLN A 127 -14.68 8.55 18.83
N GLY A 128 -13.97 8.73 19.95
CA GLY A 128 -14.55 8.92 21.29
C GLY A 128 -14.87 10.38 21.65
N GLY A 129 -14.37 11.36 20.90
CA GLY A 129 -14.64 12.79 21.09
C GLY A 129 -16.00 13.22 20.53
N ARG A 130 -17.09 12.62 21.03
CA ARG A 130 -18.47 13.06 20.78
C ARG A 130 -19.17 13.36 22.10
#